data_AF-A0A3M1E215-F1
#
_entry.id   AF-A0A3M1E215-F1
#
_cell.length_a   1.000
_cell.length_b   1.000
_cell.length_c   1.000
_cell.angle_alpha   90.00
_cell.angle_beta   90.00
_cell.angle_gamma   90.00
#
_symmetry.space_group_name_H-M   'P 1'
#
loop_
_entity.id
_entity.type
_entity.pdbx_description
1 polymer ?
#
loop_
_entity_poly.entity_id
_entity_poly.type
_entity_poly.pdbx_seq_one_letter_code
_entity_poly.pdbx_strand_id
1 'polypeptide(L)'
;ALERRCAGENIRPKSVELIALLQSGNLDSAFLYRSVAVQHDLPLVSLPPEINLCCPEYAPFYQQAVVELREPGGTTTIAGEPIVYGVTVPRNAPHPDLAVEFVRFLLEPEARALLEKMGQPAIVPPEVRGWENLPAPLKALFPQP
;
A
#
# COMPACT_ATOMS: atom_id res chain seq x y z
N ALA A 1 -23.28 -7.00 -5.41
CA ALA A 1 -23.89 -5.74 -5.92
C ALA A 1 -22.99 -5.06 -6.96
N LEU A 2 -21.66 -5.02 -6.76
CA LEU A 2 -20.69 -4.50 -7.75
C LEU A 2 -20.59 -5.36 -9.02
N GLU A 3 -20.47 -6.69 -8.86
CA GLU A 3 -20.33 -7.65 -9.97
C GLU A 3 -21.50 -7.66 -10.95
N ARG A 4 -22.71 -7.28 -10.50
CA ARG A 4 -23.90 -7.22 -11.37
C ARG A 4 -23.92 -5.99 -12.27
N ARG A 5 -23.07 -4.99 -11.98
CA ARG A 5 -23.04 -3.69 -12.68
C ARG A 5 -21.71 -3.39 -13.37
N CYS A 6 -20.67 -4.20 -13.15
CA CYS A 6 -19.40 -4.09 -13.86
C CYS A 6 -19.33 -5.15 -14.96
N ALA A 7 -19.17 -4.73 -16.21
CA ALA A 7 -18.99 -5.67 -17.33
C ALA A 7 -17.73 -6.52 -17.10
N GLY A 8 -17.81 -7.83 -17.34
CA GLY A 8 -16.70 -8.76 -17.10
C GLY A 8 -15.42 -8.36 -17.86
N GLU A 9 -15.57 -7.76 -19.04
CA GLU A 9 -14.46 -7.21 -19.83
C GLU A 9 -13.71 -6.06 -19.17
N ASN A 10 -14.23 -5.46 -18.09
CA ASN A 10 -13.59 -4.38 -17.33
C ASN A 10 -12.99 -4.87 -16.01
N ILE A 11 -13.13 -6.16 -15.70
CA ILE A 11 -12.49 -6.78 -14.54
C ILE A 11 -11.09 -7.24 -14.95
N ARG A 12 -10.07 -6.80 -14.22
CA ARG A 12 -8.67 -7.21 -14.43
C ARG A 12 -8.13 -7.90 -13.19
N PRO A 13 -7.24 -8.91 -13.33
CA PRO A 13 -6.58 -9.53 -12.20
C PRO A 13 -5.76 -8.53 -11.36
N LYS A 14 -5.16 -7.52 -12.01
CA LYS A 14 -4.37 -6.48 -11.33
C LYS A 14 -4.83 -5.09 -11.74
N SER A 15 -4.87 -4.18 -10.78
CA SER A 15 -5.30 -2.79 -10.98
C SER A 15 -4.45 -2.03 -12.00
N VAL A 16 -3.15 -2.34 -12.09
CA VAL A 16 -2.22 -1.71 -13.07
C VAL A 16 -2.60 -1.99 -14.53
N GLU A 17 -3.37 -3.04 -14.80
CA GLU A 17 -3.84 -3.34 -16.16
C GLU A 17 -4.95 -2.38 -16.62
N LEU A 18 -5.58 -1.65 -15.69
CA LEU A 18 -6.59 -0.63 -16.01
C LEU A 18 -5.97 0.63 -16.61
N ILE A 19 -4.66 0.86 -16.42
CA ILE A 19 -3.94 2.05 -16.90
C ILE A 19 -4.05 2.17 -18.42
N ALA A 20 -3.83 1.08 -19.15
CA ALA A 20 -3.90 1.09 -20.61
C ALA A 20 -5.30 1.47 -21.11
N LEU A 21 -6.35 1.04 -20.39
CA LEU A 21 -7.74 1.35 -20.73
C LEU A 21 -8.10 2.80 -20.45
N LEU A 22 -7.55 3.40 -19.40
CA LEU A 22 -7.68 4.83 -19.12
C LEU A 22 -6.99 5.66 -20.22
N GLN A 23 -5.77 5.27 -20.60
CA GLN A 23 -4.98 5.99 -21.60
C GLN A 23 -5.57 5.88 -23.02
N SER A 24 -6.18 4.74 -23.36
CA SER A 24 -6.86 4.55 -24.64
C SER A 24 -8.26 5.16 -24.69
N GLY A 25 -8.81 5.61 -23.55
CA GLY A 25 -10.18 6.09 -23.43
C GLY A 25 -11.24 4.97 -23.45
N ASN A 26 -10.83 3.71 -23.27
CA ASN A 26 -11.76 2.59 -23.08
C ASN A 26 -12.38 2.55 -21.66
N LEU A 27 -11.78 3.26 -20.70
CA LEU A 27 -12.36 3.56 -19.40
C LEU A 27 -12.28 5.06 -19.14
N ASP A 28 -13.38 5.64 -18.64
CA ASP A 28 -13.40 7.04 -18.21
C ASP A 28 -12.76 7.24 -16.84
N SER A 29 -12.84 6.22 -15.97
CA SER A 29 -12.32 6.27 -14.61
C SER A 29 -12.01 4.88 -14.05
N ALA A 30 -11.10 4.83 -13.07
CA ALA A 30 -10.78 3.63 -12.32
C ALA A 30 -10.35 3.99 -10.89
N PHE A 31 -10.56 3.08 -9.94
CA PHE A 31 -10.01 3.20 -8.60
C PHE A 31 -8.58 2.67 -8.58
N LEU A 32 -7.61 3.55 -8.32
CA LEU A 32 -6.18 3.24 -8.26
C LEU A 32 -5.57 3.92 -7.03
N TYR A 33 -4.43 3.41 -6.56
CA TYR A 33 -3.63 4.12 -5.55
C TYR A 33 -3.08 5.42 -6.13
N ARG A 34 -2.96 6.44 -5.28
CA ARG A 34 -2.37 7.74 -5.66
C ARG A 34 -1.00 7.60 -6.32
N SER A 35 -0.16 6.69 -5.82
CA SER A 35 1.16 6.43 -6.36
C SER A 35 1.14 5.98 -7.83
N VAL A 36 0.18 5.13 -8.20
CA VAL A 36 0.03 4.66 -9.58
C VAL A 36 -0.38 5.80 -10.49
N ALA A 37 -1.31 6.66 -10.04
CA ALA A 37 -1.70 7.83 -10.82
C ALA A 37 -0.52 8.79 -11.03
N VAL A 38 0.25 9.08 -9.98
CA VAL A 38 1.43 9.96 -10.04
C VAL A 38 2.52 9.38 -10.95
N GLN A 39 2.82 8.09 -10.85
CA GLN A 39 3.88 7.44 -11.63
C GLN A 39 3.56 7.33 -13.13
N HIS A 40 2.29 7.43 -13.51
CA HIS A 40 1.81 7.33 -14.89
C HIS A 40 1.22 8.64 -15.42
N ASP A 41 1.44 9.76 -14.71
CA ASP A 41 0.93 11.10 -15.06
C ASP A 41 -0.58 11.13 -15.34
N LEU A 42 -1.35 10.31 -14.61
CA LEU A 42 -2.80 10.24 -14.75
C LEU A 42 -3.50 11.35 -13.94
N PRO A 43 -4.53 12.01 -14.49
CA PRO A 43 -5.41 12.86 -13.71
C PRO A 43 -6.07 12.06 -12.57
N LEU A 44 -6.22 12.68 -11.39
CA LEU A 44 -6.81 12.01 -10.24
C LEU A 44 -7.79 12.90 -9.47
N VAL A 45 -8.81 12.27 -8.91
CA VAL A 45 -9.73 12.89 -7.95
C VAL A 45 -9.38 12.33 -6.57
N SER A 46 -8.97 13.21 -5.65
CA SER A 46 -8.66 12.78 -4.29
C SER A 46 -9.95 12.54 -3.52
N LEU A 47 -10.11 11.33 -2.99
CA LEU A 47 -11.21 10.97 -2.10
C LEU A 47 -10.90 11.43 -0.67
N PRO A 48 -11.92 11.76 0.13
CA PRO A 48 -11.72 12.20 1.51
C PRO A 48 -11.09 11.09 2.39
N PRO A 49 -10.28 11.45 3.40
CA PRO A 49 -9.64 10.50 4.32
C PRO A 49 -10.59 9.47 4.93
N GLU A 50 -11.84 9.85 5.18
CA GLU A 50 -12.90 9.00 5.72
C GLU A 50 -13.16 7.74 4.87
N ILE A 51 -12.87 7.76 3.57
CA ILE A 51 -13.22 6.65 2.66
C ILE A 51 -12.05 6.14 1.81
N ASN A 52 -10.93 6.85 1.78
CA ASN A 52 -9.82 6.55 0.88
C ASN A 52 -8.78 5.57 1.46
N LEU A 53 -9.00 5.10 2.70
CA LEU A 53 -8.15 4.16 3.43
C LEU A 53 -6.73 4.67 3.76
N CYS A 54 -6.47 5.99 3.69
CA CYS A 54 -5.13 6.53 3.94
C CYS A 54 -4.71 6.54 5.41
N CYS A 55 -5.66 6.60 6.32
CA CYS A 55 -5.45 7.33 7.57
C CYS A 55 -5.85 6.45 8.77
N PRO A 56 -4.89 6.06 9.63
CA PRO A 56 -5.12 5.12 10.73
C PRO A 56 -6.24 5.52 11.72
N GLU A 57 -6.45 6.82 11.92
CA GLU A 57 -7.52 7.37 12.76
C GLU A 57 -8.94 6.97 12.32
N TYR A 58 -9.14 6.67 11.03
CA TYR A 58 -10.43 6.22 10.49
C TYR A 58 -10.55 4.69 10.43
N ALA A 59 -9.60 3.92 10.99
CA ALA A 59 -9.67 2.46 10.99
C ALA A 59 -11.01 1.88 11.47
N PRO A 60 -11.65 2.40 12.55
CA PRO A 60 -12.97 1.90 12.97
C PRO A 60 -14.08 2.14 11.93
N PHE A 61 -13.97 3.21 11.14
CA PHE A 61 -14.92 3.50 10.07
C PHE A 61 -14.69 2.58 8.86
N TYR A 62 -13.43 2.38 8.46
CA TYR A 62 -13.07 1.49 7.35
C TYR A 62 -13.57 0.05 7.56
N GLN A 63 -13.50 -0.45 8.81
CA GLN A 63 -13.92 -1.80 9.17
C GLN A 63 -15.43 -2.07 8.96
N GLN A 64 -16.25 -1.02 8.78
CA GLN A 64 -17.67 -1.17 8.47
C GLN A 64 -17.91 -1.71 7.05
N ALA A 65 -16.94 -1.51 6.14
CA ALA A 65 -16.99 -2.08 4.79
C ALA A 65 -16.32 -3.46 4.79
N VAL A 66 -17.10 -4.49 4.44
CA VAL A 66 -16.63 -5.88 4.41
C VAL A 66 -16.91 -6.48 3.04
N VAL A 67 -15.90 -7.15 2.48
CA VAL A 67 -15.95 -7.81 1.18
C VAL A 67 -15.68 -9.30 1.37
N GLU A 68 -16.51 -10.14 0.77
CA GLU A 68 -16.26 -11.57 0.64
C GLU A 68 -15.56 -11.84 -0.69
N LEU A 69 -14.36 -12.41 -0.62
CA LEU A 69 -13.57 -12.83 -1.77
C LEU A 69 -13.66 -14.35 -1.90
N ARG A 70 -13.96 -14.83 -3.11
CA ARG A 70 -13.93 -16.26 -3.42
C ARG A 70 -12.60 -16.61 -4.07
N GLU A 71 -11.85 -17.51 -3.45
CA GLU A 71 -10.55 -17.97 -3.93
C GLU A 71 -10.55 -19.49 -4.11
N PRO A 72 -9.63 -20.05 -4.92
CA PRO A 72 -9.41 -21.49 -4.96
C PRO A 72 -9.02 -22.00 -3.56
N GLY A 73 -9.96 -22.64 -2.86
CA GLY A 73 -9.77 -23.15 -1.50
C GLY A 73 -10.73 -22.59 -0.46
N GLY A 74 -11.56 -21.59 -0.78
CA GLY A 74 -12.58 -21.10 0.15
C GLY A 74 -13.12 -19.70 -0.15
N THR A 75 -13.83 -19.17 0.84
CA THR A 75 -14.25 -17.76 0.86
C THR A 75 -13.49 -17.07 1.99
N THR A 76 -12.86 -15.95 1.67
CA THR A 76 -12.13 -15.10 2.63
C THR A 76 -12.91 -13.82 2.82
N THR A 77 -13.17 -13.43 4.07
CA THR A 77 -13.81 -12.16 4.39
C THR A 77 -12.74 -11.14 4.75
N ILE A 78 -12.75 -9.99 4.08
CA ILE A 78 -11.81 -8.89 4.30
C ILE A 78 -12.59 -7.65 4.73
N ALA A 79 -12.22 -7.07 5.87
CA ALA A 79 -12.72 -5.78 6.33
C ALA A 79 -11.79 -4.66 5.86
N GLY A 80 -12.33 -3.48 5.62
CA GLY A 80 -11.52 -2.31 5.28
C GLY A 80 -10.54 -1.94 6.41
N GLU A 81 -9.31 -1.65 6.04
CA GLU A 81 -8.24 -1.24 6.95
C GLU A 81 -7.37 -0.14 6.30
N PRO A 82 -6.63 0.66 7.08
CA PRO A 82 -5.70 1.62 6.54
C PRO A 82 -4.63 0.94 5.67
N ILE A 83 -4.35 1.51 4.50
CA ILE A 83 -3.31 1.01 3.60
C ILE A 83 -1.95 1.52 4.08
N VAL A 84 -1.23 0.67 4.82
CA VAL A 84 0.11 0.97 5.35
C VAL A 84 1.13 -0.03 4.81
N TYR A 85 2.20 0.48 4.20
CA TYR A 85 3.31 -0.37 3.76
C TYR A 85 4.22 -0.76 4.93
N GLY A 86 4.38 -2.07 5.12
CA GLY A 86 5.37 -2.64 6.04
C GLY A 86 6.58 -3.21 5.30
N VAL A 87 7.75 -3.14 5.95
CA VAL A 87 8.99 -3.76 5.47
C VAL A 87 9.58 -4.66 6.57
N THR A 88 10.20 -5.77 6.18
CA THR A 88 10.84 -6.69 7.11
C THR A 88 12.07 -7.36 6.48
N VAL A 89 13.00 -7.81 7.32
CA VAL A 89 14.10 -8.71 6.91
C VAL A 89 13.67 -10.14 7.25
N PRO A 90 13.42 -11.01 6.25
CA PRO A 90 13.04 -12.40 6.51
C PRO A 90 14.10 -13.13 7.33
N ARG A 91 13.68 -14.01 8.25
CA ARG A 91 14.59 -14.79 9.12
C ARG A 91 15.57 -15.66 8.34
N ASN A 92 15.21 -16.06 7.12
CA ASN A 92 16.01 -16.88 6.22
C ASN A 92 16.59 -16.09 5.04
N ALA A 93 16.74 -14.76 5.17
CA ALA A 93 17.37 -13.95 4.14
C ALA A 93 18.78 -14.49 3.83
N PRO A 94 19.14 -14.72 2.55
CA PRO A 94 20.45 -15.28 2.19
C PRO A 94 21.60 -14.30 2.47
N HIS A 95 21.29 -13.00 2.53
CA HIS A 95 22.21 -11.92 2.84
C HIS A 95 21.57 -10.96 3.87
N PRO A 96 21.47 -11.37 5.15
CA PRO A 96 20.75 -10.59 6.16
C PRO A 96 21.38 -9.22 6.41
N ASP A 97 22.71 -9.12 6.35
CA ASP A 97 23.42 -7.86 6.55
C ASP A 97 23.11 -6.84 5.43
N LEU A 98 23.09 -7.28 4.16
CA LEU A 98 22.70 -6.43 3.03
C LEU A 98 21.21 -6.03 3.09
N ALA A 99 20.35 -6.93 3.56
CA ALA A 99 18.93 -6.61 3.75
C ALA A 99 18.74 -5.54 4.84
N VAL A 100 19.51 -5.61 5.92
CA VAL A 100 19.54 -4.58 6.96
C VAL A 100 20.01 -3.23 6.41
N GLU A 101 21.09 -3.22 5.62
CA GLU A 101 21.57 -1.98 4.97
C GLU A 101 20.54 -1.39 4.01
N PHE A 102 19.82 -2.23 3.26
CA PHE A 102 18.74 -1.77 2.39
C PHE A 102 17.59 -1.13 3.18
N VAL A 103 17.15 -1.75 4.27
CA VAL A 103 16.11 -1.16 5.13
C VAL A 103 16.59 0.15 5.76
N ARG A 104 17.85 0.24 6.17
CA ARG A 104 18.45 1.49 6.67
C ARG A 104 18.38 2.58 5.60
N PHE A 105 18.82 2.28 4.37
CA PHE A 105 18.74 3.21 3.23
C PHE A 105 17.30 3.67 2.95
N LEU A 106 16.33 2.73 2.94
CA LEU A 106 14.91 3.06 2.71
C LEU A 106 14.37 4.07 3.72
N LEU A 107 14.92 4.08 4.94
CA LEU A 107 14.54 4.99 6.01
C LEU A 107 15.31 6.32 5.98
N GLU A 108 16.29 6.52 5.08
CA GLU A 108 17.01 7.79 4.97
C GLU A 108 16.12 8.91 4.37
N PRO A 109 16.35 10.19 4.70
CA PRO A 109 15.54 11.31 4.21
C PRO A 109 15.41 11.37 2.69
N GLU A 110 16.49 11.05 1.96
CA GLU A 110 16.54 11.04 0.51
C GLU A 110 15.62 9.97 -0.10
N ALA A 111 15.63 8.77 0.48
CA ALA A 111 14.75 7.69 0.04
C ALA A 111 13.27 8.01 0.34
N ARG A 112 12.98 8.60 1.51
CA ARG A 112 11.62 9.07 1.85
C ARG A 112 11.12 10.16 0.92
N ALA A 113 11.99 11.13 0.58
CA ALA A 113 11.64 12.19 -0.35
C ALA A 113 11.36 11.64 -1.76
N LEU A 114 12.10 10.60 -2.19
CA LEU A 114 11.82 9.91 -3.44
C LEU A 114 10.44 9.21 -3.41
N LEU A 115 10.10 8.51 -2.33
CA LEU A 115 8.79 7.87 -2.17
C LEU A 115 7.65 8.91 -2.19
N GLU A 116 7.80 10.03 -1.48
CA GLU A 116 6.85 11.14 -1.49
C GLU A 116 6.62 11.66 -2.92
N LYS A 117 7.71 11.89 -3.66
CA LYS A 117 7.68 12.32 -5.06
C LYS A 117 6.97 11.30 -5.96
N MET A 118 7.10 10.01 -5.66
CA MET A 118 6.43 8.90 -6.36
C MET A 118 4.99 8.66 -5.86
N GLY A 119 4.46 9.56 -5.03
CA GLY A 119 3.08 9.53 -4.55
C GLY A 119 2.83 8.57 -3.39
N GLN A 120 3.89 8.13 -2.70
CA GLN A 120 3.86 7.20 -1.56
C GLN A 120 4.44 7.90 -0.31
N PRO A 121 3.65 8.71 0.40
CA PRO A 121 4.11 9.35 1.61
C PRO A 121 4.48 8.32 2.69
N ALA A 122 5.62 8.53 3.34
CA ALA A 122 6.09 7.69 4.43
C ALA A 122 5.51 8.12 5.78
N ILE A 123 5.28 7.17 6.69
CA ILE A 123 4.95 7.46 8.09
C ILE A 123 6.23 7.89 8.81
N VAL A 124 6.20 9.08 9.42
CA VAL A 124 7.37 9.66 10.11
C VAL A 124 6.97 10.12 11.53
N PRO A 125 7.57 9.57 12.60
CA PRO A 125 8.54 8.47 12.58
C PRO A 125 7.89 7.14 12.16
N PRO A 126 8.65 6.17 11.60
CA PRO A 126 8.11 4.87 11.25
C PRO A 126 7.65 4.12 12.50
N GLU A 127 6.54 3.39 12.41
CA GLU A 127 6.12 2.47 13.47
C GLU A 127 6.93 1.17 13.41
N VAL A 128 7.48 0.75 14.55
CA VAL A 128 8.21 -0.51 14.67
C VAL A 128 7.38 -1.51 15.48
N ARG A 129 7.06 -2.65 14.86
CA ARG A 129 6.43 -3.80 15.55
C ARG A 129 7.46 -4.91 15.74
N GLY A 130 7.47 -5.52 16.92
CA GLY A 130 8.44 -6.56 17.29
C GLY A 130 9.85 -6.02 17.51
N TRP A 131 9.95 -4.87 18.21
CA TRP A 131 11.20 -4.17 18.50
C TRP A 131 12.32 -5.09 19.00
N GLU A 132 11.98 -6.05 19.87
CA GLU A 132 12.90 -7.03 20.45
C GLU A 132 13.67 -7.82 19.38
N ASN A 133 13.03 -8.11 18.24
CA ASN A 133 13.60 -8.87 17.13
C ASN A 133 14.38 -8.03 16.12
N LEU A 134 14.37 -6.70 16.26
CA LEU A 134 15.02 -5.81 15.31
C LEU A 134 16.56 -5.91 15.43
N PRO A 135 17.31 -6.04 14.33
CA PRO A 135 18.78 -6.03 14.34
C PRO A 135 19.33 -4.74 14.96
N ALA A 136 20.47 -4.84 15.65
CA ALA A 136 21.09 -3.70 16.34
C ALA A 136 21.31 -2.45 15.45
N PRO A 137 21.74 -2.58 14.17
CA PRO A 137 21.90 -1.41 13.30
C PRO A 137 20.58 -0.65 13.04
N LEU A 138 19.45 -1.37 12.96
CA LEU A 138 18.15 -0.74 12.76
C LEU A 138 17.59 -0.16 14.06
N LYS A 139 17.79 -0.83 15.21
CA LYS A 139 17.40 -0.28 16.53
C LYS A 139 18.01 1.09 16.80
N ALA A 140 19.26 1.31 16.36
CA ALA A 140 19.95 2.58 16.54
C ALA A 140 19.30 3.77 15.79
N LEU A 141 18.40 3.52 14.84
CA LEU A 141 17.71 4.55 14.06
C LEU A 141 16.48 5.13 14.75
N PHE A 142 16.03 4.51 15.83
CA PHE A 142 14.81 4.88 16.53
C PHE A 142 15.12 5.19 18.00
N PRO A 143 14.37 6.09 18.65
CA PRO A 143 14.43 6.23 20.09
C PRO A 143 14.10 4.87 20.74
N GLN A 144 14.75 4.56 21.87
CA GLN A 144 14.37 3.35 22.62
C GLN A 144 12.89 3.45 23.02
N PRO A 145 12.12 2.36 22.86
CA PRO A 145 10.67 2.34 23.12
C PRO A 145 10.33 2.60 24.58
#